data_AF-A0A6B9FMS9-F1
#
_entry.id   AF-A0A6B9FMS9-F1
#
_cell.length_a   1.000
_cell.length_b   1.000
_cell.length_c   1.000
_cell.angle_alpha   90.00
_cell.angle_beta   90.00
_cell.angle_gamma   90.00
#
_symmetry.space_group_name_H-M   'P 1'
#
loop_
_entity.id
_entity.type
_entity.pdbx_description
1 polymer ?
#
loop_
_entity_poly.entity_id
_entity_poly.type
_entity_poly.pdbx_seq_one_letter_code
_entity_poly.pdbx_strand_id
1 'polypeptide(L)' 'MSSTTDKIKGLANEAVGNVKQGIGNATGNDKLKAEGHAQELKGGAQKATGDVKDGAKHVADKVTGKA' A
#
# COMPACT_ATOMS: atom_id res chain seq x y z
N MET A 1 -18.32 -3.25 4.50
CA MET A 1 -18.02 -1.88 4.03
C MET A 1 -16.59 -1.48 4.45
N SER A 2 -15.55 -2.15 3.91
CA SER A 2 -14.14 -1.83 4.22
C SER A 2 -13.39 -1.19 3.05
N SER A 3 -13.85 -1.39 1.82
CA SER A 3 -13.14 -0.99 0.60
C SER A 3 -12.93 0.52 0.43
N THR A 4 -13.79 1.36 1.00
CA THR A 4 -13.63 2.83 0.92
C THR A 4 -12.59 3.32 1.93
N THR A 5 -12.63 2.81 3.16
CA THR A 5 -11.67 3.15 4.22
C THR A 5 -10.26 2.68 3.88
N ASP A 6 -10.13 1.47 3.31
CA ASP A 6 -8.83 0.92 2.92
C ASP A 6 -8.22 1.68 1.73
N LYS A 7 -9.03 2.09 0.75
CA LYS A 7 -8.60 2.96 -0.36
C LYS A 7 -8.16 4.34 0.13
N ILE A 8 -8.91 4.95 1.05
CA ILE A 8 -8.56 6.25 1.64
C ILE A 8 -7.25 6.15 2.45
N LYS A 9 -7.06 5.08 3.22
CA LYS A 9 -5.79 4.82 3.92
C LYS A 9 -4.61 4.61 2.96
N GLY A 10 -4.83 3.96 1.83
CA GLY A 10 -3.82 3.82 0.78
C GLY A 10 -3.38 5.17 0.24
N LEU A 11 -4.35 5.99 -0.17
CA LEU A 11 -4.13 7.36 -0.66
C LEU A 11 -3.43 8.26 0.37
N ALA A 12 -3.85 8.18 1.64
CA ALA A 12 -3.23 8.95 2.72
C ALA A 12 -1.77 8.55 2.97
N ASN A 13 -1.45 7.25 2.96
CA ASN A 13 -0.08 6.77 3.11
C ASN A 13 0.80 7.12 1.92
N GLU A 14 0.26 7.09 0.70
CA GLU A 14 0.97 7.46 -0.53
C GLU A 14 1.28 8.97 -0.55
N ALA A 15 0.32 9.81 -0.16
CA ALA A 15 0.51 11.24 0.00
C ALA A 15 1.57 11.56 1.06
N VAL A 16 1.51 10.92 2.24
CA VAL A 16 2.50 11.09 3.31
C VAL A 16 3.88 10.61 2.88
N GLY A 17 3.97 9.50 2.13
CA GLY A 17 5.23 8.99 1.57
C GLY A 17 5.88 9.97 0.60
N ASN A 18 5.11 10.48 -0.36
CA ASN A 18 5.56 11.51 -1.31
C ASN A 18 6.04 12.78 -0.61
N VAL A 19 5.31 13.23 0.42
CA VAL A 19 5.71 14.40 1.22
C VAL A 19 7.00 14.12 1.99
N LYS A 20 7.14 12.94 2.63
CA LYS A 20 8.39 12.54 3.31
C LYS A 20 9.57 12.45 2.34
N GLN A 21 9.38 11.95 1.12
CA GLN A 21 10.43 11.90 0.10
C GLN A 21 10.81 13.29 -0.41
N GLY A 22 9.83 14.17 -0.63
CA GLY A 22 10.05 15.55 -1.04
C GLY A 22 10.81 16.34 0.03
N ILE A 23 10.39 16.23 1.29
CA ILE A 23 11.06 16.86 2.43
C ILE A 23 12.45 16.23 2.62
N GLY A 24 12.58 14.90 2.62
CA GLY A 24 13.87 14.21 2.76
C GLY A 24 14.90 14.60 1.69
N ASN A 25 14.48 14.77 0.44
CA ASN A 25 15.33 15.29 -0.63
C ASN A 25 15.70 16.76 -0.42
N ALA A 26 14.76 17.59 0.03
CA ALA A 26 14.99 19.02 0.21
C ALA A 26 15.86 19.33 1.44
N THR A 27 15.76 18.54 2.52
CA THR A 27 16.52 18.79 3.76
C THR A 27 17.79 17.93 3.87
N GLY A 28 18.09 17.06 2.89
CA GLY A 28 19.23 16.14 2.95
C GLY A 28 19.16 15.14 4.11
N ASN A 29 17.95 14.76 4.56
CA ASN A 29 17.77 13.87 5.68
C ASN A 29 17.65 12.42 5.19
N ASP A 30 18.77 11.71 5.14
CA ASP A 30 18.88 10.32 4.71
C ASP A 30 17.89 9.39 5.43
N LYS A 31 17.54 9.72 6.68
CA LYS A 31 16.59 8.95 7.48
C LYS A 31 15.18 8.98 6.90
N LEU A 32 14.71 10.15 6.45
CA LEU A 32 13.40 10.30 5.80
C LEU A 32 13.36 9.61 4.43
N LYS A 33 14.49 9.65 3.69
CA LYS A 33 14.63 8.99 2.40
C LYS A 33 14.61 7.47 2.54
N ALA A 34 15.32 6.95 3.53
CA ALA A 34 15.35 5.52 3.87
C ALA A 34 13.99 5.02 4.37
N GLU A 35 13.31 5.78 5.23
CA GLU A 35 11.94 5.46 5.67
C GLU A 35 10.96 5.43 4.48
N GLY A 36 11.06 6.39 3.55
CA GLY A 36 10.24 6.43 2.34
C GLY A 36 10.43 5.17 1.48
N HIS A 37 11.68 4.83 1.15
CA HIS A 37 12.00 3.62 0.38
C HIS A 37 11.54 2.33 1.08
N ALA A 38 11.73 2.23 2.39
CA ALA A 38 11.28 1.07 3.17
C ALA A 38 9.75 0.97 3.15
N GLN A 39 9.04 2.09 3.22
CA GLN A 39 7.59 2.15 3.17
C GLN A 39 7.04 1.82 1.77
N GLU A 40 7.69 2.28 0.70
CA GLU A 40 7.36 1.90 -0.69
C GLU A 40 7.55 0.39 -0.92
N LEU A 41 8.68 -0.17 -0.50
CA LEU A 41 8.95 -1.61 -0.59
C LEU A 41 7.91 -2.43 0.17
N LYS A 42 7.60 -2.02 1.41
CA LYS A 42 6.59 -2.68 2.24
C LYS A 42 5.20 -2.56 1.60
N GLY A 43 4.85 -1.38 1.09
CA GLY A 43 3.58 -1.13 0.41
C GLY A 43 3.44 -1.98 -0.85
N GLY A 44 4.48 -2.05 -1.68
CA GLY A 44 4.53 -2.87 -2.89
C GLY A 44 4.38 -4.36 -2.58
N ALA A 45 5.11 -4.86 -1.57
CA ALA A 45 5.00 -6.25 -1.13
C ALA A 45 3.60 -6.58 -0.57
N GLN A 46 3.02 -5.68 0.24
CA GLN A 46 1.67 -5.85 0.75
C GLN A 46 0.62 -5.80 -0.36
N LYS A 47 0.78 -4.92 -1.34
CA LYS A 47 -0.12 -4.79 -2.48
C LYS A 47 -0.08 -6.03 -3.37
N ALA A 48 1.11 -6.54 -3.71
CA ALA A 48 1.27 -7.78 -4.45
C ALA A 48 0.67 -8.99 -3.72
N THR A 49 0.93 -9.11 -2.41
CA THR A 49 0.36 -10.17 -1.58
C THR A 49 -1.17 -10.03 -1.46
N GLY A 50 -1.67 -8.80 -1.35
CA GLY A 50 -3.09 -8.46 -1.33
C GLY A 50 -3.77 -8.84 -2.63
N ASP A 51 -3.26 -8.38 -3.77
CA ASP A 51 -3.78 -8.66 -5.11
C ASP A 51 -3.83 -10.18 -5.39
N VAL A 52 -2.80 -10.94 -4.98
CA VAL A 52 -2.79 -12.42 -5.07
C VAL A 52 -3.85 -13.05 -4.16
N LYS A 53 -3.96 -12.59 -2.91
CA LYS A 53 -4.93 -13.12 -1.94
C LYS A 53 -6.37 -12.79 -2.34
N ASP A 54 -6.62 -11.59 -2.84
CA ASP A 54 -7.91 -11.16 -3.38
C ASP A 54 -8.25 -11.96 -4.63
N GLY A 55 -7.32 -12.14 -5.57
CA GLY A 55 -7.52 -13.01 -6.74
C GLY A 55 -7.87 -14.45 -6.34
N ALA A 56 -7.13 -15.04 -5.40
CA ALA A 56 -7.40 -16.37 -4.88
C ALA A 56 -8.74 -16.45 -4.14
N LYS A 57 -9.09 -15.44 -3.33
CA LYS A 57 -10.40 -15.33 -2.69
C LYS A 57 -11.51 -15.24 -3.72
N HIS A 58 -11.39 -14.40 -4.74
CA HIS A 58 -12.39 -14.23 -5.79
C HIS A 58 -12.63 -15.53 -6.56
N VAL A 59 -11.58 -16.29 -6.85
CA VAL A 59 -11.70 -17.61 -7.49
C VAL A 59 -12.35 -18.61 -6.53
N ALA A 60 -11.91 -18.66 -5.26
CA ALA A 60 -12.48 -19.53 -4.26
C ALA A 60 -13.97 -19.22 -4.00
N ASP A 61 -14.38 -17.96 -3.89
CA ASP A 61 -15.77 -17.51 -3.74
C ASP A 61 -16.61 -17.96 -4.95
N LYS A 62 -16.08 -17.77 -6.16
CA LYS A 62 -16.75 -18.16 -7.42
C LYS A 62 -16.94 -19.67 -7.55
N VAL A 63 -15.99 -20.46 -7.06
CA VAL A 63 -16.03 -21.93 -7.11
C VAL A 63 -16.82 -22.52 -5.94
N THR A 64 -16.82 -21.86 -4.78
CA THR A 64 -17.57 -22.30 -3.58
C THR A 64 -19.02 -21.79 -3.54
N GLY A 65 -19.44 -20.93 -4.50
CA GLY A 65 -20.84 -20.56 -4.70
C GLY A 65 -21.40 -19.65 -3.61
N LYS A 66 -20.57 -18.89 -2.90
CA LYS A 66 -21.02 -17.97 -1.86
C LYS A 66 -21.36 -16.61 -2.49
N ALA A 67 -22.55 -16.50 -3.09
CA ALA A 67 -23.20 -15.21 -3.34
C ALA A 67 -23.83 -14.67 -2.05
#